data_AF-A0A9R1ALN7-F1
#
_entry.id   AF-A0A9R1ALN7-F1
#
_cell.length_a   1.000
_cell.length_b   1.000
_cell.length_c   1.000
_cell.angle_alpha   90.00
_cell.angle_beta   90.00
_cell.angle_gamma   90.00
#
_symmetry.space_group_name_H-M   'P 1'
#
loop_
_entity.id
_entity.type
_entity.pdbx_description
1 polymer ?
#
loop_
_entity_poly.entity_id
_entity_poly.type
_entity_poly.pdbx_seq_one_letter_code
_entity_poly.pdbx_strand_id
1 'polypeptide(L)'
;MQQEHRHRLLDAGLRRWQVGEIAARIAHLYYSQYQRTSDTALLSEAFVFYHAVLDRAYFLDDHLGASTKHLRFLARFLLVALILSRRAQTVPRLAGQIRSLLDESKKTLQEADYREWKHVVQEITRFLKADSPFMNKRPLRYSYAFDPPPEILPTIPPTVKKRGLLLSDAILCSYYHNEVKFTDLTLDTFRMLQCLEWEPCGSFAQNNGYSAHDESGQNHPNLLKDLRDAALPPNPLKTVLYRPSVPHFLKVLATKCEELPLNTMMLIYLSAAGEVGSSGLGPDTSERVVNSFSQFDISNTRAITSKEDKEPCLWLGCREGEGSNCIYPCDLIPFTRRPLFLVIDSNISYAFKHCSQFMGLKKGRQLPCYFLQAPDLAL
;
A
#
# COMPACT_ATOMS: atom_id res chain seq x y z
N MET A 1 -24.42 18.45 -6.87
CA MET A 1 -23.74 19.48 -6.05
C MET A 1 -22.79 20.38 -6.86
N GLN A 2 -21.66 19.89 -7.41
CA GLN A 2 -20.72 20.78 -8.14
C GLN A 2 -21.19 21.20 -9.56
N GLN A 3 -22.06 20.41 -10.20
CA GLN A 3 -22.63 20.70 -11.53
C GLN A 3 -23.56 21.92 -11.54
N GLU A 4 -24.44 22.05 -10.54
CA GLU A 4 -25.49 23.09 -10.53
C GLU A 4 -24.96 24.49 -10.24
N HIS A 5 -23.81 24.61 -9.57
CA HIS A 5 -23.29 25.91 -9.09
C HIS A 5 -22.10 26.42 -9.92
N ARG A 6 -21.81 25.79 -11.06
CA ARG A 6 -20.67 26.14 -11.93
C ARG A 6 -20.76 27.55 -12.51
N HIS A 7 -21.94 27.95 -12.97
CA HIS A 7 -22.16 29.30 -13.51
C HIS A 7 -21.85 30.35 -12.44
N ARG A 8 -22.35 30.15 -11.21
CA ARG A 8 -22.07 31.02 -10.06
C ARG A 8 -20.59 31.10 -9.67
N LEU A 9 -19.82 30.03 -9.87
CA LEU A 9 -18.39 30.01 -9.58
C LEU A 9 -17.56 30.75 -10.64
N LEU A 10 -17.96 30.68 -11.91
CA LEU A 10 -17.34 31.47 -12.98
C LEU A 10 -17.72 32.95 -12.85
N ASP A 11 -18.98 33.24 -12.49
CA ASP A 11 -19.47 34.59 -12.20
C ASP A 11 -18.78 35.22 -10.98
N ALA A 12 -18.24 34.40 -10.06
CA ALA A 12 -17.42 34.83 -8.92
C ALA A 12 -15.95 35.15 -9.29
N GLY A 13 -15.57 35.09 -10.58
CA GLY A 13 -14.24 35.44 -11.08
C GLY A 13 -13.19 34.32 -11.02
N LEU A 14 -13.58 33.08 -10.72
CA LEU A 14 -12.65 31.94 -10.73
C LEU A 14 -12.35 31.47 -12.15
N ARG A 15 -11.07 31.31 -12.47
CA ARG A 15 -10.61 30.73 -13.74
C ARG A 15 -10.90 29.24 -13.80
N ARG A 16 -11.10 28.71 -15.01
CA ARG A 16 -11.40 27.29 -15.26
C ARG A 16 -10.43 26.34 -14.55
N TRP A 17 -9.12 26.56 -14.68
CA TRP A 17 -8.11 25.72 -14.03
C TRP A 17 -8.17 25.76 -12.50
N GLN A 18 -8.57 26.88 -11.89
CA GLN A 18 -8.71 27.01 -10.42
C GLN A 18 -9.85 26.13 -9.91
N VAL A 19 -10.95 26.03 -10.67
CA VAL A 19 -12.06 25.11 -10.36
C VAL A 19 -11.58 23.65 -10.42
N GLY A 20 -10.76 23.32 -11.43
CA GLY A 20 -10.13 22.00 -11.55
C GLY A 20 -9.19 21.68 -10.39
N GLU A 21 -8.40 22.65 -9.93
CA GLU A 21 -7.52 22.49 -8.78
C GLU A 21 -8.30 22.23 -7.49
N ILE A 22 -9.39 22.98 -7.25
CA ILE A 22 -10.27 22.76 -6.10
C ILE A 22 -10.87 21.35 -6.15
N ALA A 23 -11.38 20.92 -7.30
CA ALA A 23 -11.93 19.57 -7.47
C ALA A 23 -10.87 18.48 -7.25
N ALA A 24 -9.65 18.65 -7.75
CA ALA A 24 -8.54 17.73 -7.52
C ALA A 24 -8.13 17.65 -6.03
N ARG A 25 -8.20 18.77 -5.30
CA ARG A 25 -7.98 18.81 -3.85
C ARG A 25 -9.09 18.12 -3.07
N ILE A 26 -10.34 18.29 -3.47
CA ILE A 26 -11.49 17.56 -2.90
C ILE A 26 -11.32 16.06 -3.10
N ALA A 27 -10.93 15.63 -4.32
CA ALA A 27 -10.63 14.22 -4.60
C ALA A 27 -9.54 13.66 -3.67
N HIS A 28 -8.49 14.45 -3.45
CA HIS A 28 -7.41 14.07 -2.53
C HIS A 28 -7.87 13.98 -1.07
N LEU A 29 -8.79 14.85 -0.62
CA LEU A 29 -9.37 14.77 0.72
C LEU A 29 -10.16 13.47 0.92
N TYR A 30 -10.98 13.09 -0.06
CA TYR A 30 -11.68 11.81 -0.04
C TYR A 30 -10.70 10.63 0.03
N TYR A 31 -9.64 10.66 -0.77
CA TYR A 31 -8.60 9.64 -0.72
C TYR A 31 -7.89 9.59 0.65
N SER A 32 -7.55 10.74 1.24
CA SER A 32 -6.94 10.79 2.56
C SER A 32 -7.87 10.24 3.64
N GLN A 33 -9.17 10.51 3.54
CA GLN A 33 -10.15 9.96 4.47
C GLN A 33 -10.34 8.45 4.27
N TYR A 34 -10.27 7.95 3.03
CA TYR A 34 -10.21 6.51 2.75
C TYR A 34 -9.00 5.86 3.44
N GLN A 35 -7.81 6.47 3.40
CA GLN A 35 -6.63 5.92 4.09
C GLN A 35 -6.84 5.79 5.61
N ARG A 36 -7.69 6.62 6.22
CA ARG A 36 -7.97 6.59 7.68
C ARG A 36 -9.13 5.68 8.08
N THR A 37 -10.03 5.36 7.15
CA THR A 37 -11.29 4.65 7.44
C THR A 37 -11.40 3.32 6.70
N SER A 38 -10.61 3.12 5.66
CA SER A 38 -10.69 2.03 4.70
C SER A 38 -12.08 1.85 4.06
N ASP A 39 -12.86 2.94 3.99
CA ASP A 39 -14.18 2.96 3.35
C ASP A 39 -14.08 3.19 1.83
N THR A 40 -14.37 2.16 1.06
CA THR A 40 -14.29 2.15 -0.41
C THR A 40 -15.26 3.12 -1.08
N ALA A 41 -16.32 3.55 -0.40
CA ALA A 41 -17.22 4.59 -0.89
C ALA A 41 -16.45 5.91 -1.09
N LEU A 42 -15.60 6.28 -0.13
CA LEU A 42 -14.76 7.49 -0.23
C LEU A 42 -13.75 7.38 -1.37
N LEU A 43 -13.20 6.19 -1.60
CA LEU A 43 -12.29 5.96 -2.73
C LEU A 43 -13.01 6.09 -4.08
N SER A 44 -14.26 5.64 -4.14
CA SER A 44 -15.13 5.78 -5.30
C SER A 44 -15.47 7.25 -5.57
N GLU A 45 -15.78 8.04 -4.53
CA GLU A 45 -15.97 9.48 -4.63
C GLU A 45 -14.72 10.19 -5.15
N ALA A 46 -13.54 9.87 -4.57
CA ALA A 46 -12.26 10.41 -5.04
C ALA A 46 -12.06 10.15 -6.55
N PHE A 47 -12.36 8.93 -7.01
CA PHE A 47 -12.29 8.58 -8.43
C PHE A 47 -13.22 9.44 -9.28
N VAL A 48 -14.48 9.65 -8.87
CA VAL A 48 -15.45 10.46 -9.62
C VAL A 48 -14.96 11.89 -9.78
N PHE A 49 -14.42 12.51 -8.73
CA PHE A 49 -13.85 13.85 -8.82
C PHE A 49 -12.63 13.89 -9.74
N TYR A 50 -11.68 12.95 -9.61
CA TYR A 50 -10.51 12.91 -10.48
C TYR A 50 -10.89 12.71 -11.96
N HIS A 51 -11.80 11.78 -12.24
CA HIS A 51 -12.32 11.53 -13.58
C HIS A 51 -13.01 12.77 -14.14
N ALA A 52 -13.85 13.44 -13.35
CA ALA A 52 -14.53 14.67 -13.72
C ALA A 52 -13.55 15.80 -14.07
N VAL A 53 -12.41 15.88 -13.38
CA VAL A 53 -11.37 16.87 -13.66
C VAL A 53 -10.67 16.58 -14.99
N LEU A 54 -10.34 15.31 -15.24
CA LEU A 54 -9.70 14.87 -16.48
C LEU A 54 -10.61 15.06 -17.70
N ASP A 55 -11.85 14.58 -17.60
CA ASP A 55 -12.84 14.62 -18.68
C ASP A 55 -13.17 16.06 -19.13
N ARG A 56 -13.21 16.99 -18.17
CA ARG A 56 -13.46 18.41 -18.43
C ARG A 56 -12.23 19.20 -18.83
N ALA A 57 -11.07 18.56 -18.96
CA ALA A 57 -9.88 19.20 -19.50
C ALA A 57 -9.45 20.47 -18.72
N TYR A 58 -9.62 20.51 -17.39
CA TYR A 58 -9.37 21.75 -16.62
C TYR A 58 -7.92 22.25 -16.66
N PHE A 59 -6.96 21.38 -17.00
CA PHE A 59 -5.52 21.70 -17.02
C PHE A 59 -4.96 21.94 -18.44
N LEU A 60 -5.81 22.02 -19.48
CA LEU A 60 -5.36 22.24 -20.86
C LEU A 60 -4.93 23.69 -21.16
N ASP A 61 -5.44 24.67 -20.40
CA ASP A 61 -5.26 26.10 -20.69
C ASP A 61 -4.08 26.78 -19.94
N ASP A 62 -3.26 26.03 -19.18
CA ASP A 62 -2.25 26.60 -18.28
C ASP A 62 -0.82 26.44 -18.82
N HIS A 63 -0.16 27.54 -19.19
CA HIS A 63 1.08 27.54 -19.97
C HIS A 63 2.39 27.70 -19.15
N LEU A 64 2.33 28.01 -17.85
CA LEU A 64 3.52 28.34 -17.05
C LEU A 64 3.54 27.54 -15.74
N GLY A 65 4.44 26.56 -15.62
CA GLY A 65 4.62 25.73 -14.41
C GLY A 65 3.51 24.71 -14.15
N ALA A 66 2.54 24.60 -15.07
CA ALA A 66 1.41 23.68 -15.01
C ALA A 66 1.82 22.20 -15.15
N SER A 67 2.89 21.91 -15.89
CA SER A 67 3.24 20.52 -16.25
C SER A 67 3.54 19.66 -15.02
N THR A 68 4.29 20.16 -14.03
CA THR A 68 4.53 19.38 -12.80
C THR A 68 3.27 19.21 -11.97
N LYS A 69 2.40 20.23 -11.91
CA LYS A 69 1.12 20.13 -11.18
C LYS A 69 0.19 19.11 -11.85
N HIS A 70 0.14 19.12 -13.17
CA HIS A 70 -0.65 18.21 -13.97
C HIS A 70 -0.09 16.77 -13.88
N LEU A 71 1.23 16.59 -13.93
CA LEU A 71 1.87 15.29 -13.68
C LEU A 71 1.54 14.76 -12.27
N ARG A 72 1.60 15.59 -11.22
CA ARG A 72 1.18 15.20 -9.85
C ARG A 72 -0.30 14.86 -9.77
N PHE A 73 -1.16 15.59 -10.48
CA PHE A 73 -2.59 15.28 -10.56
C PHE A 73 -2.81 13.90 -11.20
N LEU A 74 -2.22 13.65 -12.37
CA LEU A 74 -2.35 12.38 -13.09
C LEU A 74 -1.79 11.21 -12.28
N ALA A 75 -0.65 11.39 -11.61
CA ALA A 75 -0.07 10.37 -10.74
C ALA A 75 -0.98 10.03 -9.55
N ARG A 76 -1.60 11.03 -8.91
CA ARG A 76 -2.57 10.79 -7.82
C ARG A 76 -3.82 10.10 -8.33
N PHE A 77 -4.32 10.49 -9.50
CA PHE A 77 -5.47 9.82 -10.10
C PHE A 77 -5.14 8.37 -10.47
N LEU A 78 -3.95 8.12 -11.02
CA LEU A 78 -3.46 6.78 -11.33
C LEU A 78 -3.42 5.90 -10.07
N LEU A 79 -2.92 6.43 -8.95
CA LEU A 79 -2.90 5.71 -7.68
C LEU A 79 -4.31 5.33 -7.21
N VAL A 80 -5.26 6.27 -7.26
CA VAL A 80 -6.67 6.00 -6.90
C VAL A 80 -7.30 4.97 -7.84
N ALA A 81 -7.03 5.06 -9.14
CA ALA A 81 -7.55 4.11 -10.13
C ALA A 81 -6.98 2.69 -9.93
N LEU A 82 -5.68 2.58 -9.59
CA LEU A 82 -5.03 1.32 -9.23
C LEU A 82 -5.64 0.71 -7.97
N ILE A 83 -5.78 1.52 -6.90
CA ILE A 83 -6.34 1.04 -5.64
C ILE A 83 -7.80 0.65 -5.83
N LEU A 84 -8.63 1.41 -6.53
CA LEU A 84 -10.04 1.05 -6.78
C LEU A 84 -10.19 -0.16 -7.72
N SER A 85 -9.10 -0.66 -8.28
CA SER A 85 -9.06 -1.76 -9.25
C SER A 85 -9.85 -1.51 -10.54
N ARG A 86 -10.10 -0.25 -10.91
CA ARG A 86 -10.70 0.16 -12.19
C ARG A 86 -9.64 0.23 -13.30
N ARG A 87 -9.14 -0.96 -13.66
CA ARG A 87 -7.88 -1.18 -14.38
C ARG A 87 -7.99 -1.17 -15.91
N ALA A 88 -9.10 -1.62 -16.49
CA ALA A 88 -9.16 -2.01 -17.90
C ALA A 88 -8.89 -0.88 -18.91
N GLN A 89 -9.38 0.33 -18.68
CA GLN A 89 -9.21 1.45 -19.64
C GLN A 89 -8.57 2.69 -19.00
N THR A 90 -8.89 3.01 -17.75
CA THR A 90 -8.41 4.22 -17.08
C THR A 90 -6.90 4.18 -16.80
N VAL A 91 -6.38 3.07 -16.29
CA VAL A 91 -4.98 2.95 -15.88
C VAL A 91 -4.02 3.07 -17.08
N PRO A 92 -4.20 2.33 -18.20
CA PRO A 92 -3.38 2.50 -19.40
C PRO A 92 -3.48 3.91 -19.98
N ARG A 93 -4.69 4.50 -20.01
CA ARG A 93 -4.91 5.88 -20.50
C ARG A 93 -4.12 6.90 -19.69
N LEU A 94 -4.18 6.82 -18.36
CA LEU A 94 -3.46 7.73 -17.46
C LEU A 94 -1.95 7.57 -17.58
N ALA A 95 -1.45 6.33 -17.62
CA ALA A 95 -0.03 6.07 -17.80
C ALA A 95 0.50 6.61 -19.14
N GLY A 96 -0.30 6.50 -20.20
CA GLY A 96 -0.02 7.09 -21.51
C GLY A 96 0.03 8.63 -21.46
N GLN A 97 -0.96 9.26 -20.82
CA GLN A 97 -1.02 10.72 -20.67
C GLN A 97 0.14 11.29 -19.84
N ILE A 98 0.57 10.61 -18.77
CA ILE A 98 1.72 11.03 -17.98
C ILE A 98 2.99 11.01 -18.85
N ARG A 99 3.15 9.97 -19.68
CA ARG A 99 4.30 9.84 -20.58
C ARG A 99 4.31 10.93 -21.65
N SER A 100 3.19 11.15 -22.34
CA SER A 100 3.10 12.18 -23.38
C SER A 100 3.33 13.58 -22.80
N LEU A 101 2.74 13.87 -21.63
CA LEU A 101 2.92 15.15 -20.96
C LEU A 101 4.38 15.39 -20.53
N LEU A 102 5.09 14.34 -20.09
CA LEU A 102 6.51 14.45 -19.77
C LEU A 102 7.36 14.73 -21.01
N ASP A 103 7.07 14.07 -22.14
CA ASP A 103 7.81 14.24 -23.39
C ASP A 103 7.61 15.66 -23.96
N GLU A 104 6.39 16.19 -23.92
CA GLU A 104 6.07 17.56 -24.33
C GLU A 104 6.72 18.61 -23.42
N SER A 105 6.80 18.35 -22.12
CA SER A 105 7.32 19.28 -21.13
C SER A 105 8.85 19.29 -21.00
N LYS A 106 9.57 18.49 -21.81
CA LYS A 106 11.05 18.40 -21.82
C LYS A 106 11.76 19.75 -21.98
N LYS A 107 11.19 20.67 -22.77
CA LYS A 107 11.78 22.01 -23.00
C LYS A 107 11.42 23.04 -21.93
N THR A 108 10.36 22.79 -21.15
CA THR A 108 9.78 23.74 -20.20
C THR A 108 10.11 23.42 -18.74
N LEU A 109 10.43 22.16 -18.43
CA LEU A 109 10.78 21.70 -17.08
C LEU A 109 12.25 21.99 -16.77
N GLN A 110 12.54 22.20 -15.49
CA GLN A 110 13.91 22.17 -15.02
C GLN A 110 14.51 20.76 -15.19
N GLU A 111 15.81 20.68 -15.45
CA GLU A 111 16.48 19.40 -15.71
C GLU A 111 16.43 18.44 -14.52
N ALA A 112 16.41 18.97 -13.29
CA ALA A 112 16.20 18.18 -12.08
C ALA A 112 14.81 17.55 -12.05
N ASP A 113 13.75 18.37 -12.17
CA ASP A 113 12.36 17.92 -12.19
C ASP A 113 12.11 16.91 -13.32
N TYR A 114 12.66 17.17 -14.51
CA TYR A 114 12.51 16.26 -15.64
C TYR A 114 13.13 14.89 -15.37
N ARG A 115 14.33 14.84 -14.76
CA ARG A 115 14.97 13.57 -14.37
C ARG A 115 14.17 12.82 -13.32
N GLU A 116 13.63 13.53 -12.33
CA GLU A 116 12.76 12.94 -11.30
C GLU A 116 11.49 12.36 -11.92
N TRP A 117 10.76 13.12 -12.74
CA TRP A 117 9.55 12.64 -13.39
C TRP A 117 9.81 11.51 -14.39
N LYS A 118 10.95 11.53 -15.08
CA LYS A 118 11.39 10.41 -15.90
C LYS A 118 11.57 9.15 -15.07
N HIS A 119 12.12 9.26 -13.86
CA HIS A 119 12.22 8.13 -12.93
C HIS A 119 10.84 7.63 -12.51
N VAL A 120 9.91 8.54 -12.16
CA VAL A 120 8.52 8.19 -11.80
C VAL A 120 7.80 7.47 -12.95
N VAL A 121 7.95 7.92 -14.20
CA VAL A 121 7.35 7.24 -15.38
C VAL A 121 7.93 5.84 -15.58
N GLN A 122 9.22 5.66 -15.30
CA GLN A 122 9.85 4.34 -15.33
C GLN A 122 9.31 3.44 -14.21
N GLU A 123 9.17 3.96 -12.98
CA GLU A 123 8.54 3.24 -11.87
C GLU A 123 7.11 2.79 -12.24
N ILE A 124 6.26 3.70 -12.72
CA ILE A 124 4.90 3.38 -13.20
C ILE A 124 4.93 2.27 -14.25
N THR A 125 5.81 2.39 -15.25
CA THR A 125 5.88 1.41 -16.34
C THR A 125 6.31 0.03 -15.83
N ARG A 126 7.30 -0.04 -14.92
CA ARG A 126 7.73 -1.29 -14.28
C ARG A 126 6.62 -1.89 -13.43
N PHE A 127 5.92 -1.06 -12.65
CA PHE A 127 4.81 -1.46 -11.80
C PHE A 127 3.67 -2.08 -12.60
N LEU A 128 3.19 -1.39 -13.63
CA LEU A 128 2.10 -1.88 -14.48
C LEU A 128 2.49 -3.15 -15.25
N LYS A 129 3.75 -3.26 -15.68
CA LYS A 129 4.25 -4.48 -16.31
C LYS A 129 4.23 -5.67 -15.35
N ALA A 130 4.63 -5.46 -14.09
CA ALA A 130 4.63 -6.50 -13.07
C ALA A 130 3.22 -6.88 -12.59
N ASP A 131 2.27 -5.94 -12.61
CA ASP A 131 0.86 -6.17 -12.25
C ASP A 131 0.01 -6.76 -13.40
N SER A 132 0.49 -6.68 -14.66
CA SER A 132 -0.19 -7.19 -15.86
C SER A 132 -0.83 -8.59 -15.73
N PRO A 133 -0.20 -9.60 -15.08
CA PRO A 133 -0.82 -10.92 -14.91
C PRO A 133 -2.15 -10.90 -14.14
N PHE A 134 -2.36 -9.93 -13.25
CA PHE A 134 -3.58 -9.77 -12.44
C PHE A 134 -4.58 -8.79 -13.06
N MET A 135 -4.19 -8.05 -14.11
CA MET A 135 -5.09 -7.16 -14.84
C MET A 135 -6.17 -7.92 -15.62
N ASN A 136 -5.89 -9.16 -16.03
CA ASN A 136 -6.77 -9.99 -16.88
C ASN A 136 -7.18 -11.32 -16.20
N LYS A 137 -6.91 -11.49 -14.91
CA LYS A 137 -7.20 -12.71 -14.14
C LYS A 137 -8.06 -12.37 -12.92
N ARG A 138 -8.55 -13.41 -12.24
CA ARG A 138 -9.33 -13.34 -10.99
C ARG A 138 -8.85 -12.19 -10.09
N PRO A 139 -9.75 -11.31 -9.60
CA PRO A 139 -9.40 -10.27 -8.65
C PRO A 139 -8.68 -10.85 -7.42
N LEU A 140 -7.72 -10.10 -6.87
CA LEU A 140 -7.13 -10.43 -5.57
C LEU A 140 -8.11 -10.20 -4.41
N ARG A 141 -9.13 -9.38 -4.66
CA ARG A 141 -10.21 -9.06 -3.71
C ARG A 141 -11.16 -10.23 -3.59
N TYR A 142 -11.73 -10.38 -2.40
CA TYR A 142 -12.90 -11.24 -2.24
C TYR A 142 -14.04 -10.72 -3.13
N SER A 143 -14.60 -11.63 -3.93
CA SER A 143 -15.69 -11.35 -4.85
C SER A 143 -16.70 -12.49 -4.81
N TYR A 144 -17.97 -12.19 -4.53
CA TYR A 144 -19.03 -13.22 -4.57
C TYR A 144 -19.14 -13.96 -5.91
N ALA A 145 -18.66 -13.36 -7.00
CA ALA A 145 -18.65 -14.00 -8.32
C ALA A 145 -17.61 -15.13 -8.44
N PHE A 146 -16.52 -15.07 -7.66
CA PHE A 146 -15.37 -15.98 -7.79
C PHE A 146 -15.06 -16.75 -6.49
N ASP A 147 -15.57 -16.29 -5.36
CA ASP A 147 -15.28 -16.82 -4.02
C ASP A 147 -16.53 -17.44 -3.38
N PRO A 148 -16.37 -18.53 -2.61
CA PRO A 148 -17.47 -19.10 -1.85
C PRO A 148 -17.92 -18.10 -0.77
N PRO A 149 -19.24 -18.02 -0.50
CA PRO A 149 -19.77 -17.23 0.60
C PRO A 149 -19.03 -17.52 1.91
N PRO A 150 -18.78 -16.50 2.77
CA PRO A 150 -17.96 -16.67 3.98
C PRO A 150 -18.55 -17.71 4.94
N GLU A 151 -19.87 -17.90 4.88
CA GLU A 151 -20.65 -18.87 5.67
C GLU A 151 -20.31 -20.34 5.34
N ILE A 152 -19.80 -20.61 4.14
CA ILE A 152 -19.47 -21.95 3.66
C ILE A 152 -18.00 -22.30 3.97
N LEU A 153 -17.19 -21.30 4.37
CA LEU A 153 -15.79 -21.52 4.69
C LEU A 153 -15.63 -22.41 5.93
N PRO A 154 -14.65 -23.34 5.93
CA PRO A 154 -14.42 -24.25 7.05
C PRO A 154 -14.14 -23.45 8.32
N THR A 155 -15.09 -23.49 9.25
CA THR A 155 -14.90 -22.89 10.58
C THR A 155 -13.99 -23.79 11.40
N ILE A 156 -12.89 -23.24 11.91
CA ILE A 156 -11.98 -23.97 12.80
C ILE A 156 -12.79 -24.51 13.99
N PRO A 157 -12.69 -25.81 14.34
CA PRO A 157 -13.41 -26.40 15.46
C PRO A 157 -13.20 -25.57 16.74
N PRO A 158 -14.25 -25.28 17.51
CA PRO A 158 -14.19 -24.36 18.64
C PRO A 158 -13.45 -24.98 19.82
N THR A 159 -12.12 -25.00 19.78
CA THR A 159 -11.28 -25.44 20.92
C THR A 159 -11.17 -24.36 22.00
N VAL A 160 -11.53 -23.11 21.68
CA VAL A 160 -11.57 -21.97 22.63
C VAL A 160 -12.92 -21.28 22.50
N LYS A 161 -13.60 -21.02 23.63
CA LYS A 161 -14.91 -20.35 23.71
C LYS A 161 -14.98 -19.17 22.72
N LYS A 162 -15.77 -19.35 21.63
CA LYS A 162 -15.89 -18.40 20.51
C LYS A 162 -16.13 -16.98 21.02
N ARG A 163 -15.11 -16.13 20.91
CA ARG A 163 -15.34 -14.74 20.52
C ARG A 163 -15.02 -14.71 19.05
N GLY A 164 -16.00 -14.43 18.20
CA GLY A 164 -15.74 -14.24 16.77
C GLY A 164 -14.72 -13.12 16.62
N LEU A 165 -13.50 -13.44 16.22
CA LEU A 165 -12.47 -12.44 16.00
C LEU A 165 -12.68 -11.85 14.62
N LEU A 166 -12.91 -10.54 14.58
CA LEU A 166 -12.99 -9.79 13.33
C LEU A 166 -11.62 -9.19 13.04
N LEU A 167 -11.12 -9.33 11.81
CA LEU A 167 -9.94 -8.61 11.35
C LEU A 167 -10.30 -7.11 11.23
N SER A 168 -9.78 -6.27 12.13
CA SER A 168 -10.09 -4.83 12.15
C SER A 168 -8.95 -3.96 11.62
N ASP A 169 -7.71 -4.39 11.80
CA ASP A 169 -6.52 -3.60 11.45
C ASP A 169 -5.50 -4.46 10.70
N ALA A 170 -4.73 -3.82 9.83
CA ALA A 170 -3.63 -4.43 9.11
C ALA A 170 -2.45 -3.46 9.02
N ILE A 171 -1.26 -3.94 9.36
CA ILE A 171 0.01 -3.25 9.14
C ILE A 171 0.74 -3.96 8.01
N LEU A 172 1.07 -3.24 6.94
CA LEU A 172 1.75 -3.77 5.76
C LEU A 172 3.10 -3.08 5.60
N CYS A 173 4.21 -3.81 5.72
CA CYS A 173 5.56 -3.26 5.60
C CYS A 173 6.40 -4.02 4.58
N SER A 174 7.19 -3.27 3.80
CA SER A 174 8.13 -3.81 2.82
C SER A 174 9.52 -3.20 2.97
N TYR A 175 10.54 -4.05 2.82
CA TYR A 175 11.95 -3.73 3.09
C TYR A 175 12.95 -4.29 2.08
N TYR A 176 12.53 -5.03 1.05
CA TYR A 176 13.48 -5.51 0.04
C TYR A 176 14.07 -4.34 -0.74
N HIS A 177 15.33 -4.49 -1.15
CA HIS A 177 15.96 -3.53 -2.05
C HIS A 177 15.42 -3.69 -3.47
N ASN A 178 15.40 -2.61 -4.26
CA ASN A 178 15.01 -2.64 -5.69
C ASN A 178 13.61 -3.21 -5.97
N GLU A 179 12.68 -3.11 -5.02
CA GLU A 179 11.29 -3.49 -5.21
C GLU A 179 10.63 -2.66 -6.32
N VAL A 180 9.77 -3.31 -7.09
CA VAL A 180 8.88 -2.62 -8.01
C VAL A 180 7.86 -1.84 -7.17
N LYS A 181 7.87 -0.51 -7.31
CA LYS A 181 6.98 0.39 -6.57
C LYS A 181 6.39 1.45 -7.46
N PHE A 182 5.31 2.03 -6.98
CA PHE A 182 4.79 3.29 -7.48
C PHE A 182 4.45 4.17 -6.27
N THR A 183 5.08 5.35 -6.18
CA THR A 183 5.07 6.19 -4.97
C THR A 183 5.67 5.44 -3.77
N ASP A 184 4.93 5.34 -2.67
CA ASP A 184 5.31 4.60 -1.45
C ASP A 184 4.64 3.22 -1.37
N LEU A 185 4.03 2.76 -2.47
CA LEU A 185 3.34 1.48 -2.54
C LEU A 185 4.17 0.49 -3.37
N THR A 186 4.73 -0.50 -2.69
CA THR A 186 5.43 -1.63 -3.32
C THR A 186 4.42 -2.62 -3.90
N LEU A 187 4.85 -3.43 -4.86
CA LEU A 187 3.96 -4.37 -5.55
C LEU A 187 3.30 -5.37 -4.60
N ASP A 188 4.06 -5.90 -3.64
CA ASP A 188 3.61 -6.87 -2.65
C ASP A 188 2.63 -6.25 -1.63
N THR A 189 2.93 -5.05 -1.12
CA THR A 189 2.01 -4.30 -0.24
C THR A 189 0.75 -3.88 -0.97
N PHE A 190 0.83 -3.52 -2.26
CA PHE A 190 -0.34 -3.29 -3.11
C PHE A 190 -1.20 -4.55 -3.19
N ARG A 191 -0.59 -5.71 -3.44
CA ARG A 191 -1.32 -6.98 -3.58
C ARG A 191 -1.97 -7.39 -2.26
N MET A 192 -1.25 -7.30 -1.14
CA MET A 192 -1.82 -7.50 0.19
C MET A 192 -2.95 -6.52 0.49
N LEU A 193 -2.80 -5.25 0.12
CA LEU A 193 -3.88 -4.26 0.25
C LEU A 193 -5.12 -4.69 -0.54
N GLN A 194 -4.96 -5.21 -1.76
CA GLN A 194 -6.07 -5.73 -2.56
C GLN A 194 -6.72 -6.97 -1.93
N CYS A 195 -5.96 -7.89 -1.34
CA CYS A 195 -6.51 -9.07 -0.65
C CYS A 195 -7.36 -8.73 0.59
N LEU A 196 -7.19 -7.52 1.14
CA LEU A 196 -7.87 -7.05 2.34
C LEU A 196 -9.06 -6.13 2.04
N GLU A 197 -9.51 -6.09 0.79
CA GLU A 197 -10.65 -5.30 0.34
C GLU A 197 -11.80 -6.23 -0.09
N TRP A 198 -13.00 -5.92 0.37
CA TRP A 198 -14.22 -6.54 -0.12
C TRP A 198 -14.61 -5.93 -1.47
N GLU A 199 -14.98 -6.76 -2.45
CA GLU A 199 -15.59 -6.28 -3.69
C GLU A 199 -17.12 -6.24 -3.55
N PRO A 200 -17.74 -5.06 -3.56
CA PRO A 200 -19.19 -4.96 -3.60
C PRO A 200 -19.71 -5.44 -4.97
N CYS A 201 -20.57 -6.45 -4.94
CA CYS A 201 -21.40 -6.90 -6.06
C CYS A 201 -20.70 -7.46 -7.31
N GLY A 202 -19.41 -7.83 -7.24
CA GLY A 202 -18.72 -8.45 -8.39
C GLY A 202 -18.71 -7.57 -9.64
N SER A 203 -18.70 -6.24 -9.47
CA SER A 203 -18.76 -5.26 -10.56
C SER A 203 -17.69 -5.46 -11.66
N PHE A 204 -16.57 -6.14 -11.35
CA PHE A 204 -15.58 -6.54 -12.35
C PHE A 204 -16.11 -7.58 -13.35
N ALA A 205 -17.08 -8.41 -12.98
CA ALA A 205 -17.69 -9.41 -13.86
C ALA A 205 -18.74 -8.82 -14.80
N GLN A 206 -19.38 -7.69 -14.44
CA GLN A 206 -20.51 -7.14 -15.19
C GLN A 206 -20.15 -5.95 -16.10
N ASN A 207 -19.12 -5.14 -15.79
CA ASN A 207 -18.84 -3.94 -16.57
C ASN A 207 -17.51 -3.98 -17.33
N ASN A 208 -17.55 -4.69 -18.46
CA ASN A 208 -16.68 -4.42 -19.61
C ASN A 208 -17.24 -3.29 -20.51
N GLY A 209 -18.20 -2.51 -20.02
CA GLY A 209 -18.83 -1.42 -20.77
C GLY A 209 -19.19 -0.24 -19.87
N TYR A 210 -18.32 0.77 -19.80
CA TYR A 210 -18.86 2.13 -19.83
C TYR A 210 -19.44 2.29 -21.23
N SER A 211 -20.71 1.92 -21.42
CA SER A 211 -21.43 2.33 -22.62
C SER A 211 -21.56 3.84 -22.53
N ALA A 212 -20.76 4.52 -23.34
CA ALA A 212 -20.82 5.96 -23.52
C ALA A 212 -22.06 6.29 -24.36
N HIS A 213 -23.26 6.11 -23.79
CA HIS A 213 -24.51 6.65 -24.30
C HIS A 213 -25.60 6.42 -23.24
N ASP A 214 -25.65 7.30 -22.24
CA ASP A 214 -26.89 7.56 -21.50
C ASP A 214 -27.08 9.08 -21.47
N GLU A 215 -27.49 9.60 -22.63
CA GLU A 215 -28.13 10.90 -22.76
C GLU A 215 -29.55 10.80 -22.19
N SER A 216 -29.68 10.67 -20.87
CA SER A 216 -30.94 10.96 -20.20
C SER A 216 -30.65 11.48 -18.80
N GLY A 217 -30.77 12.80 -18.66
CA GLY A 217 -30.68 13.47 -17.39
C GLY A 217 -31.88 13.11 -16.52
N GLN A 218 -31.74 12.09 -15.68
CA GLN A 218 -32.60 11.88 -14.53
C GLN A 218 -31.92 10.99 -13.47
N ASN A 219 -31.63 11.61 -12.32
CA ASN A 219 -31.42 10.98 -11.00
C ASN A 219 -30.23 10.01 -10.82
N HIS A 220 -29.04 10.57 -10.52
CA HIS A 220 -27.95 9.85 -9.84
C HIS A 220 -27.97 10.04 -8.30
N PRO A 221 -28.88 9.38 -7.56
CA PRO A 221 -28.63 9.05 -6.15
C PRO A 221 -28.51 7.54 -5.89
N ASN A 222 -28.75 6.68 -6.88
CA ASN A 222 -28.84 5.22 -6.67
C ASN A 222 -27.58 4.42 -7.04
N LEU A 223 -26.65 4.95 -7.84
CA LEU A 223 -25.44 4.22 -8.26
C LEU A 223 -24.41 4.03 -7.12
N LEU A 224 -24.47 4.87 -6.09
CA LEU A 224 -23.57 4.80 -4.91
C LEU A 224 -24.11 3.88 -3.81
N LYS A 225 -25.43 3.64 -3.76
CA LYS A 225 -26.05 2.69 -2.83
C LYS A 225 -25.82 1.24 -3.24
N ASP A 226 -25.66 0.97 -4.53
CA ASP A 226 -25.32 -0.36 -5.07
C ASP A 226 -23.87 -0.79 -4.84
N LEU A 227 -23.00 0.08 -4.31
CA LEU A 227 -21.58 -0.24 -4.04
C LEU A 227 -21.31 -0.62 -2.58
N ARG A 228 -22.32 -0.64 -1.71
CA ARG A 228 -22.19 -1.29 -0.40
C ARG A 228 -23.18 -2.42 -0.35
N ASP A 229 -22.68 -3.63 -0.51
CA ASP A 229 -23.40 -4.80 -0.04
C ASP A 229 -23.45 -4.72 1.48
N ALA A 230 -24.62 -4.40 2.03
CA ALA A 230 -24.83 -4.32 3.49
C ALA A 230 -24.60 -5.67 4.19
N ALA A 231 -24.54 -6.77 3.42
CA ALA A 231 -24.18 -8.08 3.94
C ALA A 231 -22.67 -8.26 4.15
N LEU A 232 -21.82 -7.43 3.53
CA LEU A 232 -20.37 -7.53 3.67
C LEU A 232 -19.89 -6.82 4.95
N PRO A 233 -18.95 -7.44 5.70
CA PRO A 233 -18.38 -6.80 6.88
C PRO A 233 -17.51 -5.59 6.48
N PRO A 234 -17.21 -4.67 7.42
CA PRO A 234 -16.32 -3.56 7.12
C PRO A 234 -14.92 -4.04 6.75
N ASN A 235 -14.25 -3.29 5.88
CA ASN A 235 -12.85 -3.50 5.57
C ASN A 235 -11.97 -3.25 6.80
N PRO A 236 -10.86 -4.01 6.97
CA PRO A 236 -9.87 -3.67 7.97
C PRO A 236 -9.16 -2.35 7.61
N LEU A 237 -8.77 -1.60 8.65
CA LEU A 237 -7.99 -0.39 8.56
C LEU A 237 -6.54 -0.72 8.19
N LYS A 238 -6.03 -0.15 7.09
CA LYS A 238 -4.73 -0.52 6.52
C LYS A 238 -3.70 0.57 6.77
N THR A 239 -2.61 0.22 7.45
CA THR A 239 -1.45 1.08 7.67
C THR A 239 -0.29 0.56 6.83
N VAL A 240 0.01 1.24 5.73
CA VAL A 240 1.13 0.88 4.83
C VAL A 240 2.37 1.67 5.25
N LEU A 241 3.47 0.97 5.51
CA LEU A 241 4.75 1.56 5.87
C LEU A 241 5.82 1.14 4.87
N TYR A 242 6.37 2.11 4.13
CA TYR A 242 7.50 1.87 3.24
C TYR A 242 8.81 2.10 3.98
N ARG A 243 9.59 1.03 4.17
CA ARG A 243 10.91 1.05 4.83
C ARG A 243 10.99 1.90 6.12
N PRO A 244 10.08 1.75 7.10
CA PRO A 244 10.18 2.51 8.36
C PRO A 244 11.37 1.98 9.19
N SER A 245 12.00 2.84 9.99
CA SER A 245 13.01 2.38 10.96
C SER A 245 12.39 1.41 11.98
N VAL A 246 13.22 0.55 12.61
CA VAL A 246 12.75 -0.38 13.67
C VAL A 246 11.94 0.36 14.75
N PRO A 247 12.41 1.49 15.31
CA PRO A 247 11.63 2.22 16.31
C PRO A 247 10.32 2.78 15.77
N HIS A 248 10.29 3.24 14.51
CA HIS A 248 9.06 3.72 13.88
C HIS A 248 8.04 2.60 13.73
N PHE A 249 8.47 1.43 13.24
CA PHE A 249 7.61 0.24 13.13
C PHE A 249 7.06 -0.18 14.49
N LEU A 250 7.92 -0.33 15.51
CA LEU A 250 7.51 -0.74 16.85
C LEU A 250 6.56 0.28 17.51
N LYS A 251 6.79 1.58 17.27
CA LYS A 251 5.88 2.63 17.73
C LYS A 251 4.48 2.48 17.12
N VAL A 252 4.39 2.34 15.79
CA VAL A 252 3.12 2.17 15.09
C VAL A 252 2.42 0.89 15.57
N LEU A 253 3.16 -0.22 15.70
CA LEU A 253 2.66 -1.48 16.20
C LEU A 253 2.11 -1.36 17.63
N ALA A 254 2.81 -0.65 18.51
CA ALA A 254 2.37 -0.39 19.88
C ALA A 254 1.08 0.42 19.92
N THR A 255 1.01 1.53 19.17
CA THR A 255 -0.18 2.37 19.08
C THR A 255 -1.38 1.56 18.57
N LYS A 256 -1.19 0.77 17.52
CA LYS A 256 -2.26 -0.09 16.98
C LYS A 256 -2.70 -1.19 17.95
N CYS A 257 -1.78 -1.81 18.67
CA CYS A 257 -2.12 -2.80 19.70
C CYS A 257 -2.91 -2.22 20.88
N GLU A 258 -2.68 -0.95 21.22
CA GLU A 258 -3.38 -0.25 22.28
C GLU A 258 -4.81 0.14 21.85
N GLU A 259 -4.95 0.66 20.63
CA GLU A 259 -6.23 1.02 20.01
C GLU A 259 -7.11 -0.18 19.65
N LEU A 260 -6.53 -1.39 19.53
CA LEU A 260 -7.23 -2.58 19.07
C LEU A 260 -8.37 -3.01 20.04
N PRO A 261 -9.63 -3.09 19.55
CA PRO A 261 -10.75 -3.59 20.34
C PRO A 261 -10.56 -5.02 20.89
N LEU A 262 -11.22 -5.33 22.00
CA LEU A 262 -11.02 -6.61 22.74
C LEU A 262 -11.44 -7.88 21.97
N ASN A 263 -12.24 -7.75 20.90
CA ASN A 263 -12.77 -8.87 20.11
C ASN A 263 -12.31 -8.81 18.65
N THR A 264 -11.25 -8.06 18.35
CA THR A 264 -10.71 -7.96 17.00
C THR A 264 -9.29 -8.50 16.93
N MET A 265 -8.84 -8.71 15.70
CA MET A 265 -7.51 -9.18 15.35
C MET A 265 -6.83 -8.14 14.47
N MET A 266 -5.50 -8.05 14.59
CA MET A 266 -4.68 -7.27 13.69
C MET A 266 -3.81 -8.19 12.82
N LEU A 267 -3.77 -7.91 11.52
CA LEU A 267 -2.83 -8.51 10.59
C LEU A 267 -1.53 -7.71 10.59
N ILE A 268 -0.40 -8.41 10.58
CA ILE A 268 0.92 -7.83 10.37
C ILE A 268 1.55 -8.58 9.19
N TYR A 269 1.81 -7.85 8.11
CA TYR A 269 2.56 -8.32 6.95
C TYR A 269 3.93 -7.66 6.95
N LEU A 270 5.00 -8.47 7.00
CA LEU A 270 6.38 -8.03 6.93
C LEU A 270 7.07 -8.73 5.77
N SER A 271 7.49 -7.94 4.80
CA SER A 271 8.29 -8.37 3.64
C SER A 271 9.70 -7.83 3.79
N ALA A 272 10.67 -8.70 4.05
CA ALA A 272 12.05 -8.30 4.29
C ALA A 272 13.04 -9.44 4.06
N ALA A 273 14.25 -9.08 3.60
CA ALA A 273 15.35 -10.02 3.54
C ALA A 273 15.75 -10.44 4.96
N GLY A 274 15.93 -11.75 5.15
CA GLY A 274 16.46 -12.30 6.38
C GLY A 274 17.97 -12.20 6.42
N GLU A 275 18.49 -11.69 7.53
CA GLU A 275 19.91 -11.78 7.84
C GLU A 275 20.12 -12.91 8.85
N VAL A 276 20.74 -13.98 8.37
CA VAL A 276 21.34 -15.01 9.23
C VAL A 276 22.80 -14.64 9.28
N GLY A 277 23.32 -14.32 10.48
CA GLY A 277 24.64 -13.71 10.66
C GLY A 277 25.70 -14.25 9.72
N SER A 278 25.91 -13.56 8.60
CA SER A 278 27.00 -13.80 7.68
C SER A 278 27.90 -12.59 7.81
N SER A 279 29.10 -12.82 8.35
CA SER A 279 30.20 -11.89 8.22
C SER A 279 30.27 -11.41 6.77
N GLY A 280 30.22 -10.09 6.60
CA GLY A 280 29.91 -9.44 5.35
C GLY A 280 30.62 -10.00 4.11
N LEU A 281 29.86 -10.04 3.02
CA LEU A 281 30.25 -9.70 1.65
C LEU A 281 28.93 -9.70 0.86
N GLY A 282 28.42 -8.50 0.57
CA GLY A 282 27.39 -8.36 -0.46
C GLY A 282 27.95 -8.79 -1.82
N PRO A 283 27.10 -9.05 -2.84
CA PRO A 283 27.59 -9.41 -4.16
C PRO A 283 28.41 -8.25 -4.73
N ASP A 284 29.70 -8.50 -4.93
CA ASP A 284 30.65 -7.59 -5.56
C ASP A 284 30.14 -7.15 -6.93
N THR A 285 30.03 -5.84 -7.13
CA THR A 285 30.17 -5.23 -8.47
C THR A 285 30.85 -3.87 -8.29
N SER A 286 32.12 -3.83 -8.73
CA SER A 286 33.09 -2.71 -8.90
C SER A 286 32.67 -1.29 -8.45
N GLU A 287 33.50 -0.52 -7.74
CA GLU A 287 34.79 0.01 -8.21
C GLU A 287 35.68 0.43 -7.03
N ARG A 288 36.99 0.18 -7.18
CA ARG A 288 38.05 0.65 -6.28
C ARG A 288 38.28 2.14 -6.47
N VAL A 289 38.10 2.94 -5.42
CA VAL A 289 38.81 4.20 -5.27
C VAL A 289 39.53 4.18 -3.93
N VAL A 290 40.85 4.09 -4.04
CA VAL A 290 41.82 4.22 -2.98
C VAL A 290 41.74 5.65 -2.45
N ASN A 291 41.66 5.83 -1.13
CA ASN A 291 42.29 6.97 -0.47
C ASN A 291 42.50 6.67 1.02
N SER A 292 43.75 6.34 1.34
CA SER A 292 44.34 6.39 2.67
C SER A 292 44.28 7.81 3.21
N PHE A 293 43.77 7.99 4.43
CA PHE A 293 44.33 8.96 5.37
C PHE A 293 44.22 8.42 6.81
N SER A 294 45.28 8.73 7.54
CA SER A 294 45.83 8.08 8.72
C SER A 294 45.12 8.38 10.04
N GLN A 295 45.00 7.32 10.85
CA GLN A 295 45.48 7.26 12.24
C GLN A 295 44.91 8.25 13.26
N PHE A 296 44.08 7.75 14.18
CA PHE A 296 44.27 7.97 15.62
C PHE A 296 43.58 6.86 16.43
N ASP A 297 44.41 5.98 17.00
CA ASP A 297 44.06 4.96 17.98
C ASP A 297 43.77 5.61 19.34
N ILE A 298 42.60 5.34 19.94
CA ILE A 298 42.43 5.38 21.40
C ILE A 298 41.58 4.18 21.85
N SER A 299 42.28 3.27 22.54
CA SER A 299 41.82 2.32 23.56
C SER A 299 40.83 1.19 23.19
N ASN A 300 41.40 0.00 23.01
CA ASN A 300 41.07 -1.22 23.76
C ASN A 300 39.60 -1.42 24.20
N THR A 301 38.75 -1.81 23.26
CA THR A 301 37.81 -2.91 23.51
C THR A 301 38.24 -4.06 22.63
N ARG A 302 38.87 -5.06 23.26
CA ARG A 302 39.16 -6.35 22.63
C ARG A 302 37.89 -6.78 21.90
N ALA A 303 38.00 -7.00 20.60
CA ALA A 303 37.02 -7.74 19.82
C ALA A 303 36.87 -9.10 20.50
N ILE A 304 35.89 -9.22 21.38
CA ILE A 304 35.36 -10.50 21.79
C ILE A 304 34.67 -10.99 20.54
N THR A 305 35.38 -11.80 19.76
CA THR A 305 34.78 -12.76 18.84
C THR A 305 34.02 -13.78 19.68
N SER A 306 32.93 -13.35 20.32
CA SER A 306 31.91 -14.26 20.77
C SER A 306 31.32 -14.83 19.49
N LYS A 307 31.48 -16.13 19.32
CA LYS A 307 30.50 -16.92 18.57
C LYS A 307 29.18 -16.81 19.33
N GLU A 308 28.55 -15.64 19.29
CA GLU A 308 27.15 -15.53 19.60
C GLU A 308 26.44 -16.32 18.51
N ASP A 309 25.63 -17.30 18.92
CA ASP A 309 24.59 -17.86 18.08
C ASP A 309 23.71 -16.69 17.62
N LYS A 310 24.07 -16.07 16.49
CA LYS A 310 23.39 -14.87 16.01
C LYS A 310 21.98 -15.27 15.59
N GLU A 311 21.00 -14.89 16.41
CA GLU A 311 19.61 -15.20 16.17
C GLU A 311 19.15 -14.65 14.80
N PRO A 312 18.36 -15.43 14.04
CA PRO A 312 17.84 -14.98 12.75
C PRO A 312 16.92 -13.76 12.92
N CYS A 313 17.12 -12.74 12.07
CA CYS A 313 16.38 -11.47 12.17
C CYS A 313 16.08 -10.86 10.80
N LEU A 314 14.99 -10.11 10.70
CA LEU A 314 14.58 -9.43 9.46
C LEU A 314 15.31 -8.11 9.32
N TRP A 315 16.02 -7.91 8.22
CA TRP A 315 16.78 -6.69 7.98
C TRP A 315 15.89 -5.58 7.40
N LEU A 316 15.80 -4.44 8.09
CA LEU A 316 14.97 -3.30 7.69
C LEU A 316 15.71 -2.24 6.87
N GLY A 317 16.97 -2.48 6.52
CA GLY A 317 17.66 -1.73 5.48
C GLY A 317 18.04 -0.28 5.73
N CYS A 318 17.90 0.24 6.96
CA CYS A 318 18.40 1.57 7.27
C CYS A 318 19.93 1.53 7.37
N ARG A 319 20.62 2.19 6.42
CA ARG A 319 22.09 2.15 6.29
C ARG A 319 22.80 3.26 7.06
N GLU A 320 22.06 4.20 7.64
CA GLU A 320 22.57 5.49 8.14
C GLU A 320 22.72 5.57 9.68
N GLY A 321 22.58 4.45 10.40
CA GLY A 321 22.76 4.43 11.86
C GLY A 321 23.60 3.24 12.32
N GLU A 322 24.47 3.47 13.31
CA GLU A 322 25.34 2.47 13.96
C GLU A 322 24.58 1.39 14.79
N GLY A 323 23.26 1.23 14.58
CA GLY A 323 22.42 0.27 15.28
C GLY A 323 22.05 -0.95 14.42
N SER A 324 21.74 -2.06 15.08
CA SER A 324 21.12 -3.22 14.42
C SER A 324 19.72 -2.83 13.92
N ASN A 325 19.60 -2.60 12.61
CA ASN A 325 18.32 -2.29 11.96
C ASN A 325 17.56 -3.57 11.62
N CYS A 326 17.41 -4.45 12.60
CA CYS A 326 16.79 -5.75 12.43
C CYS A 326 15.59 -5.93 13.37
N ILE A 327 14.57 -6.66 12.90
CA ILE A 327 13.47 -7.14 13.74
C ILE A 327 13.74 -8.59 14.10
N TYR A 328 13.84 -8.87 15.39
CA TYR A 328 13.95 -10.22 15.91
C TYR A 328 12.56 -10.77 16.23
N PRO A 329 12.37 -12.11 16.20
CA PRO A 329 11.12 -12.72 16.64
C PRO A 329 10.70 -12.32 18.07
N CYS A 330 11.67 -12.04 18.94
CA CYS A 330 11.44 -11.62 20.32
C CYS A 330 10.85 -10.21 20.46
N ASP A 331 11.09 -9.32 19.50
CA ASP A 331 10.54 -7.95 19.48
C ASP A 331 9.02 -7.95 19.33
N LEU A 332 8.45 -9.01 18.74
CA LEU A 332 7.01 -9.14 18.56
C LEU A 332 6.29 -9.71 19.79
N ILE A 333 7.01 -10.35 20.72
CA ILE A 333 6.44 -11.01 21.91
C ILE A 333 5.58 -10.07 22.76
N PRO A 334 5.96 -8.80 23.05
CA PRO A 334 5.14 -7.90 23.86
C PRO A 334 3.74 -7.66 23.30
N PHE A 335 3.58 -7.74 21.97
CA PHE A 335 2.35 -7.45 21.23
C PHE A 335 1.41 -8.65 21.12
N THR A 336 1.91 -9.86 21.40
CA THR A 336 1.13 -11.12 21.37
C THR A 336 0.05 -11.23 22.44
N ARG A 337 -0.04 -10.23 23.34
CA ARG A 337 -1.14 -10.09 24.30
C ARG A 337 -2.47 -9.71 23.63
N ARG A 338 -2.44 -9.35 22.35
CA ARG A 338 -3.59 -9.12 21.47
C ARG A 338 -3.65 -10.22 20.41
N PRO A 339 -4.83 -10.55 19.86
CA PRO A 339 -4.92 -11.47 18.73
C PRO A 339 -4.21 -10.89 17.50
N LEU A 340 -3.19 -11.59 16.99
CA LEU A 340 -2.39 -11.16 15.84
C LEU A 340 -2.32 -12.24 14.76
N PHE A 341 -2.47 -11.85 13.50
CA PHE A 341 -2.20 -12.69 12.33
C PHE A 341 -0.88 -12.22 11.73
N LEU A 342 0.14 -13.07 11.70
CA LEU A 342 1.47 -12.70 11.22
C LEU A 342 1.76 -13.38 9.88
N VAL A 343 2.09 -12.58 8.88
CA VAL A 343 2.60 -13.02 7.57
C VAL A 343 4.01 -12.49 7.43
N ILE A 344 4.98 -13.40 7.36
CA ILE A 344 6.38 -13.06 7.11
C ILE A 344 6.75 -13.56 5.73
N ASP A 345 6.95 -12.62 4.80
CA ASP A 345 7.53 -12.89 3.49
C ASP A 345 9.05 -12.68 3.60
N SER A 346 9.76 -13.79 3.83
CA SER A 346 11.20 -13.82 4.03
C SER A 346 11.77 -15.23 3.93
N ASN A 347 13.02 -15.33 3.51
CA ASN A 347 13.81 -16.57 3.55
C ASN A 347 14.02 -17.11 4.98
N ILE A 348 13.91 -16.26 6.01
CA ILE A 348 14.01 -16.68 7.43
C ILE A 348 12.66 -16.77 8.14
N SER A 349 11.56 -16.79 7.41
CA SER A 349 10.20 -16.87 7.99
C SER A 349 10.04 -18.03 8.98
N TYR A 350 10.76 -19.14 8.81
CA TYR A 350 10.81 -20.26 9.75
C TYR A 350 11.17 -19.86 11.20
N ALA A 351 12.00 -18.83 11.40
CA ALA A 351 12.42 -18.37 12.72
C ALA A 351 11.26 -17.77 13.54
N PHE A 352 10.31 -17.12 12.86
CA PHE A 352 9.15 -16.50 13.49
C PHE A 352 8.09 -17.52 13.92
N LYS A 353 8.19 -18.77 13.44
CA LYS A 353 7.30 -19.87 13.84
C LYS A 353 7.46 -20.22 15.32
N HIS A 354 8.67 -20.22 15.86
CA HIS A 354 8.92 -20.56 17.27
C HIS A 354 8.34 -19.53 18.25
N CYS A 355 8.13 -18.29 17.80
CA CYS A 355 7.43 -17.27 18.58
C CYS A 355 6.01 -17.75 18.94
N SER A 356 5.31 -18.43 18.02
CA SER A 356 3.98 -19.03 18.28
C SER A 356 3.99 -20.13 19.35
N GLN A 357 5.11 -20.81 19.53
CA GLN A 357 5.25 -21.90 20.50
C GLN A 357 5.49 -21.38 21.91
N PHE A 358 6.26 -20.29 22.08
CA PHE A 358 6.41 -19.59 23.36
C PHE A 358 5.10 -18.93 23.83
N MET A 359 4.25 -18.50 22.89
CA MET A 359 2.95 -17.89 23.18
C MET A 359 1.93 -18.85 23.82
N GLY A 360 2.04 -20.16 23.58
CA GLY A 360 1.13 -21.17 24.14
C GLY A 360 1.40 -21.54 25.60
N LEU A 361 2.59 -21.24 26.14
CA LEU A 361 3.04 -21.71 27.46
C LEU A 361 2.78 -20.72 28.61
N LYS A 362 2.58 -19.43 28.34
CA LYS A 362 2.37 -18.43 29.41
C LYS A 362 0.88 -18.10 29.58
N LYS A 363 0.28 -18.77 30.57
CA LYS A 363 -1.03 -18.48 31.22
C LYS A 363 -2.28 -18.83 30.42
N GLY A 364 -2.69 -20.10 30.36
CA GLY A 364 -4.09 -20.59 30.42
C GLY A 364 -5.20 -19.91 29.57
N ARG A 365 -4.85 -19.03 28.65
CA ARG A 365 -5.68 -18.26 27.73
C ARG A 365 -4.93 -18.29 26.41
N GLN A 366 -5.24 -19.29 25.60
CA GLN A 366 -4.68 -19.44 24.28
C GLN A 366 -5.30 -18.35 23.40
N LEU A 367 -4.63 -17.20 23.28
CA LEU A 367 -4.99 -16.20 22.28
C LEU A 367 -4.55 -16.74 20.91
N PRO A 368 -5.42 -16.74 19.89
CA PRO A 368 -5.06 -17.28 18.59
C PRO A 368 -4.08 -16.33 17.91
N CYS A 369 -2.85 -16.79 17.75
CA CYS A 369 -1.88 -16.19 16.85
C CYS A 369 -1.70 -17.14 15.68
N TYR A 370 -2.10 -16.69 14.48
CA TYR A 370 -1.97 -17.48 13.26
C TYR A 370 -0.74 -17.03 12.49
N PHE A 371 0.02 -18.00 11.99
CA PHE A 371 1.26 -17.78 11.27
C PHE A 371 1.14 -18.36 9.87
N LEU A 372 1.36 -17.53 8.84
CA LEU A 372 1.48 -18.00 7.47
C LEU A 372 2.94 -17.84 7.02
N GLN A 373 3.56 -18.96 6.65
CA GLN A 373 4.88 -18.96 6.02
C GLN A 373 4.69 -18.88 4.51
N ALA A 374 5.32 -17.89 3.90
CA ALA A 374 5.35 -17.74 2.46
C ALA A 374 6.80 -17.67 1.99
N PRO A 375 7.45 -18.81 1.74
CA PRO A 375 8.67 -18.79 0.95
C PRO A 375 8.24 -18.58 -0.50
N ASP A 376 8.61 -17.44 -1.08
CA ASP A 376 8.32 -17.07 -2.46
C ASP A 376 6.82 -16.91 -2.79
N LEU A 377 6.15 -15.94 -2.15
CA LEU A 377 4.95 -15.40 -2.76
C LEU A 377 5.37 -14.65 -4.03
N ALA A 378 5.29 -15.34 -5.17
CA ALA A 378 4.97 -14.68 -6.44
C ALA A 378 3.50 -14.17 -6.41
N LEU A 379 3.06 -13.60 -5.27
CA LEU A 379 1.87 -12.77 -5.22
C LEU A 379 2.20 -11.58 -6.06
#